data_AF-A0A291QJU9-F1
#
_entry.id   AF-A0A291QJU9-F1
#
_cell.length_a   1.000
_cell.length_b   1.000
_cell.length_c   1.000
_cell.angle_alpha   90.00
_cell.angle_beta   90.00
_cell.angle_gamma   90.00
#
_symmetry.space_group_name_H-M   'P 1'
#
loop_
_entity.id
_entity.type
_entity.pdbx_description
1 polymer ?
#
loop_
_entity_poly.entity_id
_entity_poly.type
_entity_poly.pdbx_seq_one_letter_code
_entity_poly.pdbx_strand_id
1 'polypeptide(L)'
;MTAEIIDYGRFADRLRQWQQGSSRWDLLDAVQREWGYEDPGGEPGHSRWGGENRRDGIDWNLPVPQALNEWWDSPLNSFAFDPRLYWVHTQWPPTVSELEAAPDSGLVDPRGDRRVCVFMSEYHYSHAWGYLAAEAELPDPRVVVSVDGAWVVQSRSLSEFLTQLAFERLPAHYGWTLRVRAATVDADPGIVERLTASYRELGLLPWQEMGTDALSYGAPDAVVRHGRGPGADFRIVVNARTREALIAVAETLGVDWSGDKAIQGPAEVPAPLENLGPLSLAEGDADPRGRWSVLSRGHVAPPSVPGAAAALVQPPGSVRSVAADQDATTLAAGDAEGQVHVLETDDECPETITLTLHRAPVTALACVKLDSGKRLVLSGDENGVIRYWSTRRKPLRSPFARRRAPVRALAAARLATGPALAAAWDDGLVRVWDLSSDAVAGLRLGTGIRFLGLDADGTLSVTDGGGTAALRLDPAKLWPHRDLSLRLDGVDWGSLWTARGPGHRIPELIGKVASDDKKTAMDAVHDLYRMLVSKEAASTAAVPAIPFLVELMTDPDNQARSTLLLLIADLADVRQARGGRGDAQLAAVREALPVLRYLHDDPESSIRWAANELEQNCAASPAS
;
A
#
# COMPACT_ATOMS: atom_id res chain seq x y z
N MET A 1 -5.58 -23.33 8.73
CA MET A 1 -5.39 -23.24 10.19
C MET A 1 -6.32 -22.15 10.70
N THR A 2 -7.21 -22.44 11.65
CA THR A 2 -8.04 -21.40 12.29
C THR A 2 -7.13 -20.47 13.07
N ALA A 3 -7.22 -19.16 12.82
CA ALA A 3 -6.43 -18.17 13.54
C ALA A 3 -6.70 -18.26 15.05
N GLU A 4 -5.67 -18.04 15.86
CA GLU A 4 -5.79 -17.94 17.32
C GLU A 4 -6.71 -16.76 17.68
N ILE A 5 -7.72 -17.04 18.51
CA ILE A 5 -8.64 -16.02 19.04
C ILE A 5 -7.89 -15.18 20.06
N ILE A 6 -7.86 -13.86 19.84
CA ILE A 6 -7.24 -12.90 20.75
C ILE A 6 -8.31 -12.23 21.60
N ASP A 7 -8.23 -12.43 22.91
CA ASP A 7 -9.15 -11.81 23.87
C ASP A 7 -8.68 -10.39 24.24
N TYR A 8 -9.21 -9.37 23.56
CA TYR A 8 -8.93 -7.97 23.88
C TYR A 8 -9.53 -7.54 25.23
N GLY A 9 -10.47 -8.30 25.82
CA GLY A 9 -10.97 -8.05 27.17
C GLY A 9 -9.88 -8.16 28.26
N ARG A 10 -8.76 -8.81 27.94
CA ARG A 10 -7.56 -8.90 28.79
C ARG A 10 -6.52 -7.84 28.50
N PHE A 11 -6.76 -6.94 27.54
CA PHE A 11 -5.76 -5.94 27.13
C PHE A 11 -5.34 -5.01 28.28
N ALA A 12 -6.27 -4.62 29.17
CA ALA A 12 -5.92 -3.80 30.33
C ALA A 12 -4.92 -4.49 31.28
N ASP A 13 -4.96 -5.82 31.38
CA ASP A 13 -3.97 -6.59 32.15
C ASP A 13 -2.62 -6.64 31.42
N ARG A 14 -2.63 -6.83 30.10
CA ARG A 14 -1.44 -6.78 29.24
C ARG A 14 -0.75 -5.41 29.32
N LEU A 15 -1.50 -4.32 29.26
CA LEU A 15 -1.00 -2.95 29.37
C LEU A 15 -0.31 -2.72 30.73
N ARG A 16 -0.92 -3.18 31.83
CA ARG A 16 -0.32 -3.09 33.18
C ARG A 16 0.96 -3.92 33.32
N GLN A 17 0.99 -5.13 32.76
CA GLN A 17 2.18 -5.98 32.79
C GLN A 17 3.33 -5.37 31.99
N TRP A 18 3.02 -4.83 30.80
CA TRP A 18 3.99 -4.16 29.96
C TRP A 18 4.61 -2.93 30.65
N GLN A 19 3.80 -2.14 31.37
CA GLN A 19 4.27 -0.99 32.17
C GLN A 19 5.26 -1.37 33.28
N GLN A 20 5.43 -2.65 33.61
CA GLN A 20 6.26 -3.13 34.72
C GLN A 20 7.63 -3.70 34.31
N GLY A 21 7.92 -3.92 33.01
CA GLY A 21 9.23 -4.47 32.65
C GLY A 21 9.48 -4.92 31.20
N SER A 22 8.62 -4.55 30.24
CA SER A 22 8.84 -4.87 28.81
C SER A 22 9.48 -3.69 28.07
N SER A 23 10.02 -3.94 26.87
CA SER A 23 10.45 -2.84 26.00
C SER A 23 9.23 -2.02 25.59
N ARG A 24 9.40 -0.70 25.47
CA ARG A 24 8.29 0.22 25.23
C ARG A 24 7.57 -0.01 23.88
N TRP A 25 8.18 -0.75 22.97
CA TRP A 25 7.64 -1.02 21.64
C TRP A 25 7.00 -2.40 21.50
N ASP A 26 7.26 -3.34 22.42
CA ASP A 26 6.78 -4.72 22.31
C ASP A 26 5.24 -4.78 22.24
N LEU A 27 4.55 -3.93 23.00
CA LEU A 27 3.09 -3.88 23.02
C LEU A 27 2.52 -3.31 21.72
N LEU A 28 3.10 -2.20 21.22
CA LEU A 28 2.71 -1.63 19.93
C LEU A 28 2.94 -2.65 18.81
N ASP A 29 4.11 -3.26 18.76
CA ASP A 29 4.46 -4.27 17.75
C ASP A 29 3.55 -5.49 17.80
N ALA A 30 3.19 -5.95 19.01
CA ALA A 30 2.19 -7.00 19.17
C ALA A 30 0.84 -6.56 18.59
N VAL A 31 0.29 -5.41 19.03
CA VAL A 31 -1.02 -4.92 18.56
C VAL A 31 -1.05 -4.77 17.04
N GLN A 32 0.00 -4.20 16.44
CA GLN A 32 0.10 -4.07 14.97
C GLN A 32 0.00 -5.44 14.29
N ARG A 33 0.78 -6.44 14.73
CA ARG A 33 0.75 -7.80 14.17
C ARG A 33 -0.58 -8.51 14.39
N GLU A 34 -1.19 -8.34 15.56
CA GLU A 34 -2.49 -8.93 15.88
C GLU A 34 -3.57 -8.49 14.89
N TRP A 35 -3.55 -7.21 14.52
CA TRP A 35 -4.42 -6.64 13.50
C TRP A 35 -3.96 -6.90 12.06
N GLY A 36 -2.87 -7.63 11.84
CA GLY A 36 -2.44 -8.06 10.51
C GLY A 36 -1.51 -7.10 9.79
N TYR A 37 -1.02 -6.04 10.47
CA TYR A 37 0.11 -5.28 9.98
C TYR A 37 1.37 -6.15 10.04
N GLU A 38 2.02 -6.31 8.89
CA GLU A 38 3.23 -7.11 8.75
C GLU A 38 4.37 -6.23 8.30
N ASP A 39 5.53 -6.40 8.95
CA ASP A 39 6.78 -5.69 8.61
C ASP A 39 7.00 -5.69 7.09
N PRO A 40 6.92 -4.53 6.42
CA PRO A 40 7.15 -4.44 4.99
C PRO A 40 8.56 -4.78 4.55
N GLY A 41 9.53 -4.78 5.46
CA GLY A 41 10.93 -5.00 5.18
C GLY A 41 11.55 -3.85 4.36
N GLY A 42 12.84 -3.59 4.55
CA GLY A 42 13.57 -2.52 3.86
C GLY A 42 13.53 -1.16 4.56
N GLU A 43 13.79 -0.10 3.79
CA GLU A 43 13.77 1.28 4.28
C GLU A 43 12.35 1.88 4.21
N PRO A 44 11.92 2.63 5.24
CA PRO A 44 10.63 3.32 5.22
C PRO A 44 10.49 4.32 4.05
N GLY A 45 9.29 4.39 3.45
CA GLY A 45 8.98 5.33 2.37
C GLY A 45 8.95 6.79 2.85
N HIS A 46 8.58 7.00 4.12
CA HIS A 46 8.60 8.27 4.83
C HIS A 46 9.73 8.30 5.86
N SER A 47 10.65 9.24 5.68
CA SER A 47 11.66 9.56 6.68
C SER A 47 11.11 10.57 7.67
N ARG A 48 11.61 10.54 8.91
CA ARG A 48 11.35 11.60 9.90
C ARG A 48 11.75 13.00 9.42
N TRP A 49 12.60 13.13 8.40
CA TRP A 49 12.94 14.43 7.80
C TRP A 49 12.17 14.76 6.51
N GLY A 50 11.27 13.89 6.05
CA GLY A 50 10.52 14.05 4.81
C GLY A 50 9.07 14.48 5.03
N GLY A 51 8.36 14.85 3.95
CA GLY A 51 6.94 15.21 3.98
C GLY A 51 6.67 16.68 4.27
N GLU A 52 5.49 16.97 4.84
CA GLU A 52 4.96 18.31 5.16
C GLU A 52 5.46 18.87 6.50
N ASN A 53 6.65 18.42 6.95
CA ASN A 53 7.28 18.92 8.16
C ASN A 53 7.57 20.43 8.04
N ARG A 54 7.12 21.22 9.02
CA ARG A 54 7.43 22.65 9.09
C ARG A 54 8.83 22.83 9.70
N ARG A 55 9.59 23.78 9.16
CA ARG A 55 10.90 24.16 9.69
C ARG A 55 10.84 25.35 10.65
N ASP A 56 9.78 26.14 10.55
CA ASP A 56 9.53 27.27 11.45
C ASP A 56 8.86 26.78 12.74
N GLY A 57 9.13 27.45 13.86
CA GLY A 57 8.56 27.10 15.18
C GLY A 57 9.30 25.99 15.93
N ILE A 58 10.46 25.53 15.45
CA ILE A 58 11.30 24.56 16.17
C ILE A 58 12.16 25.31 17.21
N ASP A 59 12.12 24.86 18.47
CA ASP A 59 13.07 25.29 19.51
C ASP A 59 14.17 24.24 19.65
N TRP A 60 15.35 24.52 19.09
CA TRP A 60 16.50 23.61 19.10
C TRP A 60 17.13 23.41 20.48
N ASN A 61 16.74 24.20 21.49
CA ASN A 61 17.21 24.00 22.86
C ASN A 61 16.37 22.97 23.63
N LEU A 62 15.18 22.62 23.13
CA LEU A 62 14.35 21.58 23.74
C LEU A 62 14.76 20.20 23.20
N PRO A 63 15.04 19.23 24.07
CA PRO A 63 15.32 17.87 23.62
C PRO A 63 14.06 17.23 23.03
N VAL A 64 14.28 16.30 22.09
CA VAL A 64 13.22 15.44 21.59
C VAL A 64 13.19 14.16 22.43
N PRO A 65 12.05 13.75 23.00
CA PRO A 65 11.94 12.58 23.84
C PRO A 65 12.52 11.32 23.20
N GLN A 66 13.13 10.46 24.01
CA GLN A 66 13.75 9.21 23.56
C GLN A 66 12.73 8.32 22.84
N ALA A 67 11.50 8.21 23.35
CA ALA A 67 10.45 7.41 22.76
C ALA A 67 10.09 7.88 21.33
N LEU A 68 10.07 9.19 21.06
CA LEU A 68 9.75 9.68 19.71
C LEU A 68 10.88 9.37 18.72
N ASN A 69 12.15 9.45 19.16
CA ASN A 69 13.30 9.04 18.35
C ASN A 69 13.23 7.55 18.01
N GLU A 70 13.06 6.70 19.01
CA GLU A 70 13.01 5.24 18.82
C GLU A 70 11.82 4.79 17.98
N TRP A 71 10.66 5.43 18.12
CA TRP A 71 9.52 5.16 17.25
C TRP A 71 9.86 5.42 15.79
N TRP A 72 10.48 6.56 15.48
CA TRP A 72 10.90 6.88 14.12
C TRP A 72 11.98 5.95 13.57
N ASP A 73 12.88 5.48 14.45
CA ASP A 73 13.94 4.55 14.10
C ASP A 73 13.46 3.08 14.10
N SER A 74 12.21 2.83 14.50
CA SER A 74 11.66 1.48 14.59
C SER A 74 11.51 0.85 13.20
N PRO A 75 12.02 -0.38 13.00
CA PRO A 75 11.84 -1.14 11.76
C PRO A 75 10.36 -1.48 11.48
N LEU A 76 9.48 -1.36 12.47
CA LEU A 76 8.06 -1.70 12.43
C LEU A 76 7.17 -0.47 12.50
N ASN A 77 7.72 0.73 12.30
CA ASN A 77 6.94 1.95 12.25
C ASN A 77 6.04 1.98 11.00
N SER A 78 4.82 1.49 11.16
CA SER A 78 3.78 1.45 10.12
C SER A 78 3.48 2.80 9.51
N PHE A 79 3.56 3.89 10.27
CA PHE A 79 3.43 5.24 9.72
C PHE A 79 4.55 5.58 8.73
N ALA A 80 5.79 5.23 9.07
CA ALA A 80 6.94 5.49 8.22
C ALA A 80 6.88 4.71 6.88
N PHE A 81 6.14 3.61 6.84
CA PHE A 81 5.89 2.85 5.61
C PHE A 81 4.66 3.32 4.84
N ASP A 82 3.54 3.53 5.54
CA ASP A 82 2.32 4.05 4.96
C ASP A 82 1.59 5.00 5.93
N PRO A 83 1.78 6.33 5.79
CA PRO A 83 1.12 7.29 6.67
C PRO A 83 -0.40 7.35 6.46
N ARG A 84 -0.93 6.80 5.35
CA ARG A 84 -2.38 6.77 5.09
C ARG A 84 -3.12 5.84 6.04
N LEU A 85 -2.42 4.91 6.67
CA LEU A 85 -2.99 4.07 7.73
C LEU A 85 -3.49 4.90 8.92
N TYR A 86 -3.03 6.14 9.09
CA TYR A 86 -3.27 6.92 10.30
C TYR A 86 -4.08 8.21 10.10
N TRP A 87 -4.10 8.78 8.88
CA TRP A 87 -4.75 10.06 8.59
C TRP A 87 -4.25 11.19 9.50
N VAL A 88 -2.93 11.28 9.68
CA VAL A 88 -2.26 12.30 10.48
C VAL A 88 -1.06 12.87 9.72
N HIS A 89 -0.72 14.11 10.02
CA HIS A 89 0.56 14.73 9.67
C HIS A 89 1.50 14.60 10.87
N THR A 90 2.72 14.11 10.65
CA THR A 90 3.77 14.18 11.67
C THR A 90 4.53 15.49 11.57
N GLN A 91 5.15 15.89 12.68
CA GLN A 91 6.09 17.00 12.74
C GLN A 91 7.39 16.51 13.38
N TRP A 92 8.47 16.60 12.62
CA TRP A 92 9.80 16.27 13.11
C TRP A 92 10.87 17.22 12.56
N PRO A 93 11.67 17.86 13.45
CA PRO A 93 11.52 17.89 14.91
C PRO A 93 10.17 18.48 15.34
N PRO A 94 9.68 18.16 16.55
CA PRO A 94 8.45 18.74 17.07
C PRO A 94 8.50 20.27 17.06
N THR A 95 7.38 20.90 16.72
CA THR A 95 7.24 22.36 16.66
C THR A 95 6.56 22.89 17.91
N VAL A 96 6.96 24.06 18.38
CA VAL A 96 6.31 24.72 19.52
C VAL A 96 4.98 25.32 19.04
N SER A 97 3.90 24.89 19.68
CA SER A 97 2.56 25.42 19.44
C SER A 97 2.43 26.88 19.87
N GLU A 98 1.67 27.67 19.11
CA GLU A 98 1.24 29.02 19.52
C GLU A 98 0.27 28.98 20.71
N LEU A 99 -0.51 27.90 20.86
CA LEU A 99 -1.36 27.65 22.01
C LEU A 99 -0.52 27.07 23.16
N GLU A 100 -0.50 27.76 24.30
CA GLU A 100 0.12 27.31 25.56
C GLU A 100 -0.89 26.59 26.46
N ALA A 101 -0.39 25.77 27.39
CA ALA A 101 -1.19 25.20 28.47
C ALA A 101 -1.71 26.32 29.40
N ALA A 102 -3.00 26.27 29.73
CA ALA A 102 -3.60 27.24 30.63
C ALA A 102 -2.98 27.14 32.04
N PRO A 103 -2.71 28.27 32.73
CA PRO A 103 -2.07 28.29 34.05
C PRO A 103 -2.77 27.44 35.12
N ASP A 104 -4.09 27.30 35.01
CA ASP A 104 -4.99 26.61 35.93
C ASP A 104 -5.40 25.22 35.43
N SER A 105 -4.88 24.78 34.28
CA SER A 105 -5.20 23.46 33.70
C SER A 105 -4.74 22.26 34.55
N GLY A 106 -3.82 22.48 35.50
CA GLY A 106 -3.16 21.40 36.23
C GLY A 106 -2.20 20.56 35.38
N LEU A 107 -1.98 20.94 34.11
CA LEU A 107 -1.03 20.26 33.22
C LEU A 107 0.40 20.60 33.57
N VAL A 108 0.70 21.83 33.94
CA VAL A 108 2.07 22.29 34.25
C VAL A 108 2.06 22.95 35.62
N ASP A 109 3.17 22.86 36.36
CA ASP A 109 3.37 23.70 37.53
C ASP A 109 3.18 25.19 37.16
N PRO A 110 2.59 26.04 38.02
CA PRO A 110 2.36 27.45 37.71
C PRO A 110 3.60 28.24 37.28
N ARG A 111 4.82 27.77 37.60
CA ARG A 111 6.10 28.38 37.19
C ARG A 111 6.83 27.57 36.11
N GLY A 112 6.29 26.44 35.68
CA GLY A 112 6.87 25.59 34.65
C GLY A 112 6.65 26.12 33.25
N ASP A 113 7.39 25.54 32.29
CA ASP A 113 7.26 25.89 30.87
C ASP A 113 5.91 25.39 30.32
N ARG A 114 5.02 26.34 29.99
CA ARG A 114 3.65 26.07 29.53
C ARG A 114 3.56 25.77 28.03
N ARG A 115 4.67 25.86 27.31
CA ARG A 115 4.72 25.57 25.87
C ARG A 115 4.45 24.09 25.62
N VAL A 116 3.88 23.79 24.46
CA VAL A 116 3.60 22.42 24.00
C VAL A 116 4.35 22.16 22.71
N CYS A 117 5.11 21.07 22.68
CA CYS A 117 5.84 20.61 21.51
C CYS A 117 4.97 19.63 20.72
N VAL A 118 4.44 20.08 19.58
CA VAL A 118 3.56 19.32 18.68
C VAL A 118 4.41 18.44 17.76
N PHE A 119 4.17 17.13 17.82
CA PHE A 119 4.83 16.14 16.98
C PHE A 119 3.88 15.48 15.98
N MET A 120 2.56 15.72 16.12
CA MET A 120 1.55 15.13 15.24
C MET A 120 0.31 16.02 15.18
N SER A 121 -0.40 15.99 14.06
CA SER A 121 -1.67 16.69 13.88
C SER A 121 -2.61 15.85 13.04
N GLU A 122 -3.90 15.97 13.27
CA GLU A 122 -4.93 15.35 12.46
C GLU A 122 -4.89 15.92 11.03
N TYR A 123 -5.36 15.16 10.04
CA TYR A 123 -5.25 15.48 8.62
C TYR A 123 -5.80 16.86 8.24
N HIS A 124 -6.90 17.29 8.84
CA HIS A 124 -7.47 18.62 8.63
C HIS A 124 -6.92 19.68 9.59
N TYR A 125 -5.84 19.37 10.33
CA TYR A 125 -5.21 20.22 11.34
C TYR A 125 -6.19 20.74 12.40
N SER A 126 -7.28 20.01 12.63
CA SER A 126 -8.27 20.39 13.64
C SER A 126 -7.82 20.01 15.06
N HIS A 127 -6.93 19.02 15.18
CA HIS A 127 -6.34 18.57 16.43
C HIS A 127 -4.83 18.45 16.27
N ALA A 128 -4.09 18.87 17.29
CA ALA A 128 -2.66 18.67 17.41
C ALA A 128 -2.38 17.82 18.64
N TRP A 129 -1.46 16.87 18.52
CA TRP A 129 -0.92 16.09 19.63
C TRP A 129 0.52 16.50 19.89
N GLY A 130 0.82 16.69 21.17
CA GLY A 130 2.11 17.17 21.62
C GLY A 130 2.48 16.66 23.01
N TYR A 131 3.69 16.98 23.45
CA TYR A 131 4.13 16.81 24.83
C TYR A 131 4.46 18.18 25.43
N LEU A 132 4.37 18.30 26.75
CA LEU A 132 4.68 19.55 27.45
C LEU A 132 6.18 19.84 27.36
N ALA A 133 6.58 21.08 27.10
CA ALA A 133 7.99 21.47 27.07
C ALA A 133 8.68 21.21 28.42
N ALA A 134 7.94 21.37 29.53
CA ALA A 134 8.40 21.02 30.88
C ALA A 134 8.72 19.51 31.07
N GLU A 135 8.27 18.66 30.16
CA GLU A 135 8.49 17.21 30.19
C GLU A 135 9.39 16.71 29.06
N ALA A 136 9.96 17.61 28.25
CA ALA A 136 10.76 17.26 27.09
C ALA A 136 11.98 16.37 27.42
N GLU A 137 12.53 16.50 28.63
CA GLU A 137 13.65 15.69 29.12
C GLU A 137 13.25 14.27 29.55
N LEU A 138 11.96 14.01 29.77
CA LEU A 138 11.50 12.66 30.09
C LEU A 138 11.71 11.76 28.86
N PRO A 139 12.13 10.51 29.05
CA PRO A 139 12.30 9.59 27.93
C PRO A 139 10.98 9.28 27.22
N ASP A 140 9.86 9.32 27.95
CA ASP A 140 8.52 8.95 27.47
C ASP A 140 7.45 9.82 28.17
N PRO A 141 7.38 11.12 27.85
CA PRO A 141 6.46 12.08 28.47
C PRO A 141 5.00 11.80 28.13
N ARG A 142 4.08 12.42 28.89
CA ARG A 142 2.66 12.31 28.59
C ARG A 142 2.29 13.05 27.33
N VAL A 143 1.22 12.61 26.67
CA VAL A 143 0.71 13.25 25.45
C VAL A 143 -0.52 14.07 25.77
N VAL A 144 -0.54 15.30 25.28
CA VAL A 144 -1.68 16.21 25.31
C VAL A 144 -2.21 16.43 23.90
N VAL A 145 -3.50 16.76 23.81
CA VAL A 145 -4.22 17.03 22.56
C VAL A 145 -4.95 18.36 22.66
N SER A 146 -4.97 19.12 21.56
CA SER A 146 -5.71 20.36 21.47
C SER A 146 -7.19 20.09 21.24
N VAL A 147 -8.05 20.54 22.15
CA VAL A 147 -9.52 20.43 22.05
C VAL A 147 -10.10 21.80 22.39
N ASP A 148 -10.89 22.37 21.48
CA ASP A 148 -11.61 23.64 21.67
C ASP A 148 -10.74 24.79 22.24
N GLY A 149 -9.50 24.91 21.76
CA GLY A 149 -8.57 25.96 22.20
C GLY A 149 -7.92 25.72 23.56
N ALA A 150 -8.03 24.51 24.12
CA ALA A 150 -7.34 24.09 25.33
C ALA A 150 -6.52 22.80 25.09
N TRP A 151 -5.54 22.56 25.95
CA TRP A 151 -4.81 21.29 26.00
C TRP A 151 -5.44 20.37 27.04
N VAL A 152 -5.64 19.11 26.69
CA VAL A 152 -6.11 18.05 27.61
C VAL A 152 -5.22 16.83 27.50
N VAL A 153 -5.16 16.00 28.55
CA VAL A 153 -4.36 14.76 28.52
C VAL A 153 -5.01 13.75 27.56
N GLN A 154 -4.25 13.32 26.55
CA GLN A 154 -4.64 12.24 25.65
C GLN A 154 -4.13 10.88 26.12
N SER A 155 -2.89 10.83 26.59
CA SER A 155 -2.26 9.57 27.00
C SER A 155 -1.23 9.80 28.10
N ARG A 156 -0.95 8.75 28.87
CA ARG A 156 -0.03 8.77 30.00
C ARG A 156 1.44 8.79 29.57
N SER A 157 1.73 8.35 28.35
CA SER A 157 3.06 8.37 27.73
C SER A 157 2.96 8.44 26.19
N LEU A 158 4.07 8.75 25.50
CA LEU A 158 4.14 8.70 24.03
C LEU A 158 3.96 7.28 23.50
N SER A 159 4.57 6.30 24.16
CA SER A 159 4.43 4.89 23.80
C SER A 159 2.99 4.36 23.93
N GLU A 160 2.28 4.75 25.00
CA GLU A 160 0.85 4.43 25.20
C GLU A 160 0.00 5.13 24.13
N PHE A 161 0.29 6.40 23.82
CA PHE A 161 -0.39 7.14 22.75
C PHE A 161 -0.26 6.44 21.39
N LEU A 162 0.95 6.03 21.00
CA LEU A 162 1.18 5.37 19.72
C LEU A 162 0.49 4.00 19.65
N THR A 163 0.44 3.26 20.76
CA THR A 163 -0.33 2.01 20.88
C THR A 163 -1.82 2.26 20.74
N GLN A 164 -2.35 3.30 21.39
CA GLN A 164 -3.74 3.70 21.27
C GLN A 164 -4.09 4.14 19.84
N LEU A 165 -3.24 4.97 19.23
CA LEU A 165 -3.40 5.42 17.84
C LEU A 165 -3.46 4.23 16.87
N ALA A 166 -2.66 3.19 17.11
CA ALA A 166 -2.73 1.95 16.34
C ALA A 166 -4.11 1.28 16.44
N PHE A 167 -4.72 1.19 17.63
CA PHE A 167 -6.10 0.71 17.79
C PHE A 167 -7.16 1.60 17.14
N GLU A 168 -6.96 2.92 17.16
CA GLU A 168 -7.94 3.85 16.58
C GLU A 168 -7.96 3.81 15.05
N ARG A 169 -6.87 3.37 14.42
CA ARG A 169 -6.68 3.50 12.97
C ARG A 169 -6.52 2.18 12.24
N LEU A 170 -5.59 1.31 12.65
CA LEU A 170 -5.29 0.06 11.93
C LEU A 170 -6.47 -0.92 11.78
N PRO A 171 -7.34 -1.11 12.79
CA PRO A 171 -8.42 -2.09 12.70
C PRO A 171 -9.39 -1.87 11.55
N ALA A 172 -9.60 -0.62 11.11
CA ALA A 172 -10.46 -0.33 9.96
C ALA A 172 -9.80 -0.69 8.62
N HIS A 173 -8.47 -0.73 8.57
CA HIS A 173 -7.71 -1.11 7.38
C HIS A 173 -7.65 -2.62 7.23
N TYR A 174 -7.34 -3.34 8.32
CA TYR A 174 -7.06 -4.77 8.26
C TYR A 174 -8.15 -5.67 8.83
N GLY A 175 -9.14 -5.11 9.51
CA GLY A 175 -10.28 -5.81 10.08
C GLY A 175 -11.61 -5.50 9.41
N TRP A 176 -12.62 -6.26 9.81
CA TRP A 176 -14.02 -6.00 9.49
C TRP A 176 -14.55 -4.88 10.36
N THR A 177 -15.34 -3.99 9.79
CA THR A 177 -15.86 -2.80 10.49
C THR A 177 -17.38 -2.71 10.39
N LEU A 178 -18.03 -2.49 11.52
CA LEU A 178 -19.45 -2.12 11.62
C LEU A 178 -19.55 -0.76 12.31
N ARG A 179 -20.27 0.17 11.69
CA ARG A 179 -20.48 1.50 12.26
C ARG A 179 -21.95 1.73 12.57
N VAL A 180 -22.23 2.06 13.82
CA VAL A 180 -23.57 2.34 14.33
C VAL A 180 -23.72 3.84 14.54
N ARG A 181 -24.68 4.45 13.84
CA ARG A 181 -24.92 5.89 13.87
C ARG A 181 -25.42 6.34 15.23
N ALA A 182 -25.16 7.59 15.59
CA ALA A 182 -25.70 8.22 16.80
C ALA A 182 -27.21 8.02 16.95
N ALA A 183 -27.99 8.30 15.90
CA ALA A 183 -29.44 8.15 15.92
C ALA A 183 -29.94 6.75 16.33
N THR A 184 -29.20 5.69 15.99
CA THR A 184 -29.56 4.32 16.37
C THR A 184 -29.31 4.07 17.86
N VAL A 185 -28.18 4.54 18.37
CA VAL A 185 -27.81 4.36 19.79
C VAL A 185 -28.62 5.28 20.70
N ASP A 186 -28.94 6.48 20.24
CA ASP A 186 -29.80 7.42 20.96
C ASP A 186 -31.26 6.91 21.03
N ALA A 187 -31.70 6.11 20.05
CA ALA A 187 -33.02 5.47 20.04
C ALA A 187 -33.09 4.20 20.93
N ASP A 188 -31.98 3.48 21.10
CA ASP A 188 -31.84 2.36 22.05
C ASP A 188 -30.59 2.52 22.92
N PRO A 189 -30.69 3.29 24.04
CA PRO A 189 -29.60 3.41 25.00
C PRO A 189 -29.14 2.07 25.61
N GLY A 190 -29.99 1.03 25.56
CA GLY A 190 -29.66 -0.31 26.02
C GLY A 190 -28.50 -0.95 25.26
N ILE A 191 -28.16 -0.45 24.05
CA ILE A 191 -26.94 -0.85 23.33
C ILE A 191 -25.69 -0.59 24.17
N VAL A 192 -25.61 0.58 24.81
CA VAL A 192 -24.46 0.96 25.65
C VAL A 192 -24.46 0.17 26.95
N GLU A 193 -25.63 -0.08 27.54
CA GLU A 193 -25.76 -0.93 28.74
C GLU A 193 -25.24 -2.34 28.47
N ARG A 194 -25.64 -2.96 27.35
CA ARG A 194 -25.13 -4.27 26.92
C ARG A 194 -23.62 -4.25 26.66
N LEU A 195 -23.10 -3.22 25.99
CA LEU A 195 -21.66 -3.04 25.78
C LEU A 195 -20.89 -3.07 27.11
N THR A 196 -21.30 -2.23 28.07
CA THR A 196 -20.61 -2.10 29.36
C THR A 196 -20.79 -3.32 30.26
N ALA A 197 -21.90 -4.07 30.12
CA ALA A 197 -22.13 -5.31 30.86
C ALA A 197 -21.35 -6.51 30.28
N SER A 198 -21.12 -6.53 28.96
CA SER A 198 -20.53 -7.67 28.27
C SER A 198 -19.02 -7.55 28.04
N TYR A 199 -18.48 -6.34 27.93
CA TYR A 199 -17.09 -6.11 27.53
C TYR A 199 -16.35 -5.20 28.50
N ARG A 200 -15.04 -5.42 28.65
CA ARG A 200 -14.17 -4.67 29.55
C ARG A 200 -13.45 -3.58 28.79
N GLU A 201 -13.29 -2.41 29.40
CA GLU A 201 -12.46 -1.34 28.85
C GLU A 201 -11.00 -1.78 28.70
N LEU A 202 -10.35 -1.28 27.64
CA LEU A 202 -8.94 -1.55 27.34
C LEU A 202 -7.97 -0.95 28.38
N GLY A 203 -8.44 -0.02 29.22
CA GLY A 203 -7.60 0.66 30.23
C GLY A 203 -6.81 1.87 29.70
N LEU A 204 -6.97 2.19 28.41
CA LEU A 204 -6.47 3.42 27.79
C LEU A 204 -7.33 4.62 28.21
N LEU A 205 -6.74 5.83 28.19
CA LEU A 205 -7.51 7.06 28.39
C LEU A 205 -8.48 7.31 27.22
N PRO A 206 -9.59 8.04 27.41
CA PRO A 206 -10.52 8.33 26.31
C PRO A 206 -9.82 9.02 25.13
N TRP A 207 -10.06 8.54 23.91
CA TRP A 207 -9.54 9.15 22.69
C TRP A 207 -10.26 10.47 22.41
N GLN A 208 -9.52 11.58 22.30
CA GLN A 208 -10.09 12.90 22.05
C GLN A 208 -9.90 13.26 20.59
N GLU A 209 -11.00 13.43 19.86
CA GLU A 209 -10.97 13.81 18.45
C GLU A 209 -12.34 14.33 18.01
N MET A 210 -12.38 15.35 17.16
CA MET A 210 -13.61 15.88 16.54
C MET A 210 -14.74 16.18 17.55
N GLY A 211 -14.42 16.71 18.74
CA GLY A 211 -15.42 17.02 19.75
C GLY A 211 -16.11 15.79 20.37
N THR A 212 -15.48 14.62 20.28
CA THR A 212 -15.86 13.42 21.03
C THR A 212 -14.74 12.98 21.95
N ASP A 213 -15.10 12.43 23.10
CA ASP A 213 -14.23 11.53 23.85
C ASP A 213 -14.69 10.09 23.62
N ALA A 214 -13.79 9.16 23.32
CA ALA A 214 -14.15 7.80 22.96
C ALA A 214 -13.52 6.78 23.91
N LEU A 215 -14.36 5.91 24.47
CA LEU A 215 -13.92 4.75 25.24
C LEU A 215 -13.82 3.52 24.35
N SER A 216 -12.82 2.67 24.62
CA SER A 216 -12.59 1.45 23.86
C SER A 216 -12.72 0.22 24.76
N TYR A 217 -13.49 -0.76 24.30
CA TYR A 217 -13.80 -2.02 24.99
C TYR A 217 -13.23 -3.20 24.19
N GLY A 218 -12.73 -4.20 24.91
CA GLY A 218 -12.16 -5.41 24.33
C GLY A 218 -13.15 -6.58 24.34
N ALA A 219 -13.24 -7.25 23.19
CA ALA A 219 -14.01 -8.47 22.96
C ALA A 219 -13.11 -9.55 22.32
N PRO A 220 -13.53 -10.83 22.27
CA PRO A 220 -12.81 -11.86 21.52
C PRO A 220 -12.70 -11.49 20.04
N ASP A 221 -11.47 -11.33 19.55
CA ASP A 221 -11.10 -10.89 18.19
C ASP A 221 -11.70 -9.54 17.77
N ALA A 222 -12.18 -8.72 18.70
CA ALA A 222 -12.81 -7.45 18.38
C ALA A 222 -12.52 -6.35 19.41
N VAL A 223 -12.55 -5.11 18.94
CA VAL A 223 -12.51 -3.90 19.77
C VAL A 223 -13.74 -3.06 19.41
N VAL A 224 -14.41 -2.56 20.44
CA VAL A 224 -15.61 -1.73 20.31
C VAL A 224 -15.29 -0.34 20.83
N ARG A 225 -15.41 0.67 19.98
CA ARG A 225 -15.28 2.07 20.33
C ARG A 225 -16.64 2.69 20.60
N HIS A 226 -16.78 3.41 21.70
CA HIS A 226 -17.95 4.19 22.07
C HIS A 226 -17.59 5.67 22.13
N GLY A 227 -17.98 6.42 21.10
CA GLY A 227 -17.83 7.89 21.05
C GLY A 227 -18.91 8.57 21.88
N ARG A 228 -18.50 9.44 22.81
CA ARG A 228 -19.37 10.22 23.69
C ARG A 228 -19.09 11.69 23.38
N GLY A 229 -20.11 12.38 22.90
CA GLY A 229 -20.02 13.77 22.48
C GLY A 229 -20.83 14.05 21.23
N PRO A 230 -21.13 15.32 20.96
CA PRO A 230 -21.96 15.72 19.82
C PRO A 230 -21.28 15.51 18.46
N GLY A 231 -19.95 15.40 18.40
CA GLY A 231 -19.20 15.21 17.15
C GLY A 231 -19.06 13.76 16.69
N ALA A 232 -19.62 12.80 17.42
CA ALA A 232 -19.56 11.38 17.05
C ALA A 232 -20.63 11.00 16.03
N ASP A 233 -20.34 11.12 14.72
CA ASP A 233 -21.22 10.66 13.63
C ASP A 233 -21.62 9.17 13.81
N PHE A 234 -20.68 8.37 14.29
CA PHE A 234 -20.88 6.98 14.70
C PHE A 234 -20.59 6.84 16.17
N ARG A 235 -21.63 6.51 16.95
CA ARG A 235 -21.56 6.36 18.40
C ARG A 235 -20.88 5.07 18.80
N ILE A 236 -21.12 4.00 18.04
CA ILE A 236 -20.44 2.72 18.21
C ILE A 236 -19.73 2.35 16.92
N VAL A 237 -18.45 1.99 17.04
CA VAL A 237 -17.67 1.40 15.94
C VAL A 237 -17.13 0.07 16.44
N VAL A 238 -17.50 -1.02 15.78
CA VAL A 238 -16.97 -2.35 16.05
C VAL A 238 -15.94 -2.66 14.98
N ASN A 239 -14.71 -2.92 15.40
CA ASN A 239 -13.69 -3.50 14.53
C ASN A 239 -13.41 -4.93 14.99
N ALA A 240 -13.32 -5.87 14.05
CA ALA A 240 -13.01 -7.26 14.37
C ALA A 240 -12.04 -7.87 13.37
N ARG A 241 -11.20 -8.79 13.84
CA ARG A 241 -10.22 -9.51 13.02
C ARG A 241 -10.90 -10.50 12.06
N THR A 242 -12.09 -10.98 12.43
CA THR A 242 -12.91 -11.89 11.62
C THR A 242 -14.34 -11.37 11.48
N ARG A 243 -15.04 -11.78 10.42
CA ARG A 243 -16.43 -11.39 10.20
C ARG A 243 -17.34 -11.99 11.27
N GLU A 244 -17.01 -13.21 11.70
CA GLU A 244 -17.71 -13.97 12.72
C GLU A 244 -17.64 -13.27 14.08
N ALA A 245 -16.46 -12.78 14.48
CA ALA A 245 -16.30 -12.01 15.71
C ALA A 245 -17.09 -10.69 15.69
N LEU A 246 -17.11 -9.99 14.54
CA LEU A 246 -17.93 -8.80 14.39
C LEU A 246 -19.42 -9.09 14.59
N ILE A 247 -19.92 -10.16 13.97
CA ILE A 247 -21.32 -10.58 14.10
C ILE A 247 -21.64 -10.94 15.55
N ALA A 248 -20.77 -11.69 16.24
CA ALA A 248 -20.96 -12.04 17.64
C ALA A 248 -21.07 -10.81 18.55
N VAL A 249 -20.26 -9.77 18.29
CA VAL A 249 -20.39 -8.48 19.00
C VAL A 249 -21.71 -7.80 18.65
N ALA A 250 -22.07 -7.72 17.37
CA ALA A 250 -23.31 -7.08 16.95
C ALA A 250 -24.55 -7.75 17.56
N GLU A 251 -24.59 -9.07 17.62
CA GLU A 251 -25.63 -9.86 18.29
C GLU A 251 -25.70 -9.57 19.79
N THR A 252 -24.53 -9.54 20.46
CA THR A 252 -24.43 -9.20 21.89
C THR A 252 -24.97 -7.81 22.17
N LEU A 253 -24.68 -6.85 21.29
CA LEU A 253 -25.17 -5.47 21.40
C LEU A 253 -26.60 -5.30 20.92
N GLY A 254 -27.23 -6.31 20.31
CA GLY A 254 -28.58 -6.20 19.74
C GLY A 254 -28.66 -5.22 18.56
N VAL A 255 -27.58 -5.07 17.81
CA VAL A 255 -27.49 -4.15 16.66
C VAL A 255 -27.73 -4.92 15.36
N ASP A 256 -28.60 -4.39 14.50
CA ASP A 256 -28.82 -4.97 13.17
C ASP A 256 -27.60 -4.76 12.25
N TRP A 257 -27.15 -5.86 11.66
CA TRP A 257 -26.02 -5.94 10.74
C TRP A 257 -26.41 -6.56 9.39
N SER A 258 -27.69 -6.89 9.19
CA SER A 258 -28.19 -7.70 8.07
C SER A 258 -28.29 -6.97 6.72
N GLY A 259 -28.15 -5.65 6.71
CA GLY A 259 -28.19 -4.86 5.46
C GLY A 259 -26.92 -5.00 4.61
N ASP A 260 -27.07 -5.00 3.28
CA ASP A 260 -26.02 -5.21 2.26
C ASP A 260 -24.78 -4.29 2.39
N LYS A 261 -24.86 -3.20 3.14
CA LYS A 261 -23.76 -2.22 3.36
C LYS A 261 -23.38 -1.99 4.82
N ALA A 262 -23.95 -2.75 5.76
CA ALA A 262 -23.75 -2.51 7.19
C ALA A 262 -22.33 -2.89 7.63
N ILE A 263 -21.81 -4.00 7.12
CA ILE A 263 -20.46 -4.50 7.40
C ILE A 263 -19.52 -4.13 6.25
N GLN A 264 -18.42 -3.46 6.58
CA GLN A 264 -17.32 -3.19 5.66
C GLN A 264 -16.21 -4.21 5.90
N GLY A 265 -15.73 -4.82 4.82
CA GLY A 265 -14.53 -5.66 4.86
C GLY A 265 -13.26 -4.81 4.99
N PRO A 266 -12.11 -5.45 5.30
CA PRO A 266 -10.82 -4.77 5.37
C PRO A 266 -10.48 -4.03 4.06
N ALA A 267 -10.00 -2.80 4.19
CA ALA A 267 -9.59 -1.96 3.06
C ALA A 267 -8.21 -2.38 2.52
N GLU A 268 -7.27 -2.64 3.42
CA GLU A 268 -5.98 -3.25 3.14
C GLU A 268 -6.15 -4.76 3.20
N VAL A 269 -6.58 -5.35 2.08
CA VAL A 269 -6.50 -6.80 1.89
C VAL A 269 -5.12 -7.08 1.29
N PRO A 270 -4.15 -7.57 2.06
CA PRO A 270 -2.91 -8.08 1.49
C PRO A 270 -3.28 -9.07 0.40
N ALA A 271 -2.69 -8.89 -0.79
CA ALA A 271 -3.09 -9.64 -1.97
C ALA A 271 -3.25 -11.13 -1.62
N PRO A 272 -4.45 -11.71 -1.81
CA PRO A 272 -4.72 -13.06 -1.33
C PRO A 272 -3.70 -14.01 -1.95
N LEU A 273 -3.25 -14.97 -1.14
CA LEU A 273 -2.46 -16.08 -1.64
C LEU A 273 -3.35 -16.86 -2.61
N GLU A 274 -2.81 -17.16 -3.78
CA GLU A 274 -3.52 -17.97 -4.76
C GLU A 274 -3.51 -19.41 -4.25
N ASN A 275 -4.68 -20.03 -4.12
CA ASN A 275 -4.79 -21.44 -3.71
C ASN A 275 -4.58 -22.35 -4.92
N LEU A 276 -3.36 -22.35 -5.47
CA LEU A 276 -3.00 -23.14 -6.63
C LEU A 276 -2.48 -24.51 -6.20
N GLY A 277 -2.82 -25.53 -6.99
CA GLY A 277 -2.19 -26.84 -6.89
C GLY A 277 -0.71 -26.80 -7.32
N PRO A 278 0.01 -27.94 -7.20
CA PRO A 278 1.36 -28.07 -7.73
C PRO A 278 1.41 -27.77 -9.23
N LEU A 279 2.58 -27.31 -9.71
CA LEU A 279 2.83 -27.04 -11.13
C LEU A 279 2.44 -28.24 -12.01
N SER A 280 1.42 -28.06 -12.85
CA SER A 280 0.90 -29.07 -13.75
C SER A 280 0.80 -28.52 -15.17
N LEU A 281 1.91 -28.60 -15.90
CA LEU A 281 2.03 -28.21 -17.30
C LEU A 281 2.42 -29.41 -18.16
N ALA A 282 1.74 -29.60 -19.28
CA ALA A 282 2.07 -30.56 -20.33
C ALA A 282 2.50 -29.82 -21.61
N GLU A 283 3.24 -30.51 -22.47
CA GLU A 283 3.59 -29.97 -23.79
C GLU A 283 2.33 -29.64 -24.59
N GLY A 284 2.29 -28.44 -25.19
CA GLY A 284 1.12 -27.93 -25.91
C GLY A 284 0.10 -27.18 -25.05
N ASP A 285 0.22 -27.20 -23.72
CA ASP A 285 -0.63 -26.36 -22.86
C ASP A 285 -0.41 -24.89 -23.18
N ALA A 286 -1.49 -24.10 -23.18
CA ALA A 286 -1.43 -22.67 -23.42
C ALA A 286 -2.43 -21.92 -22.57
N ASP A 287 -2.11 -20.67 -22.27
CA ASP A 287 -3.06 -19.74 -21.66
C ASP A 287 -4.25 -19.51 -22.60
N PRO A 288 -5.50 -19.40 -22.09
CA PRO A 288 -6.66 -19.09 -22.94
C PRO A 288 -6.53 -17.79 -23.73
N ARG A 289 -5.74 -16.83 -23.24
CA ARG A 289 -5.44 -15.56 -23.93
C ARG A 289 -4.25 -15.67 -24.89
N GLY A 290 -3.63 -16.83 -25.01
CA GLY A 290 -2.48 -17.09 -25.87
C GLY A 290 -1.21 -16.34 -25.47
N ARG A 291 -1.10 -15.90 -24.21
CA ARG A 291 0.07 -15.16 -23.67
C ARG A 291 1.30 -16.04 -23.56
N TRP A 292 1.11 -17.34 -23.39
CA TRP A 292 2.17 -18.33 -23.35
C TRP A 292 1.69 -19.70 -23.82
N SER A 293 2.64 -20.51 -24.30
CA SER A 293 2.43 -21.92 -24.64
C SER A 293 3.64 -22.77 -24.23
N VAL A 294 3.41 -23.96 -23.71
CA VAL A 294 4.46 -24.91 -23.34
C VAL A 294 5.02 -25.57 -24.59
N LEU A 295 6.30 -25.30 -24.86
CA LEU A 295 7.04 -25.88 -25.99
C LEU A 295 7.52 -27.30 -25.69
N SER A 296 7.92 -27.54 -24.44
CA SER A 296 8.42 -28.84 -24.01
C SER A 296 8.40 -28.95 -22.50
N ARG A 297 8.38 -30.18 -21.99
CA ARG A 297 8.65 -30.50 -20.59
C ARG A 297 9.65 -31.65 -20.52
N GLY A 298 10.77 -31.42 -19.83
CA GLY A 298 11.84 -32.40 -19.75
C GLY A 298 12.73 -32.17 -18.54
N HIS A 299 13.63 -33.12 -18.28
CA HIS A 299 14.63 -32.94 -17.22
C HIS A 299 15.83 -32.17 -17.80
N VAL A 300 15.88 -30.87 -17.52
CA VAL A 300 17.04 -30.04 -17.83
C VAL A 300 17.80 -29.83 -16.52
N ALA A 301 19.12 -30.06 -16.54
CA ALA A 301 19.95 -29.76 -15.38
C ALA A 301 19.80 -28.27 -15.01
N PRO A 302 19.68 -27.93 -13.72
CA PRO A 302 19.60 -26.53 -13.32
C PRO A 302 20.84 -25.77 -13.83
N PRO A 303 20.71 -24.46 -14.13
CA PRO A 303 21.85 -23.66 -14.56
C PRO A 303 23.00 -23.77 -13.55
N SER A 304 24.21 -23.94 -14.07
CA SER A 304 25.41 -24.08 -13.24
C SER A 304 25.67 -22.79 -12.47
N VAL A 305 25.82 -22.90 -11.15
CA VAL A 305 26.27 -21.79 -10.28
C VAL A 305 27.73 -21.44 -10.63
N PRO A 306 28.06 -20.18 -10.99
CA PRO A 306 29.44 -19.76 -11.11
C PRO A 306 30.11 -19.86 -9.73
N GLY A 307 31.10 -20.75 -9.55
CA GLY A 307 31.83 -20.90 -8.28
C GLY A 307 32.46 -19.59 -7.78
N ALA A 308 32.73 -18.65 -8.68
CA ALA A 308 33.20 -17.31 -8.38
C ALA A 308 32.18 -16.46 -7.58
N ALA A 309 30.87 -16.63 -7.79
CA ALA A 309 29.86 -15.90 -7.04
C ALA A 309 29.82 -16.35 -5.57
N ALA A 310 29.96 -17.65 -5.30
CA ALA A 310 30.01 -18.17 -3.93
C ALA A 310 31.23 -17.67 -3.13
N ALA A 311 32.33 -17.32 -3.81
CA ALA A 311 33.52 -16.77 -3.17
C ALA A 311 33.36 -15.33 -2.66
N LEU A 312 32.30 -14.62 -3.09
CA LEU A 312 32.01 -13.24 -2.67
C LEU A 312 31.60 -13.13 -1.20
N VAL A 313 31.08 -14.21 -0.61
CA VAL A 313 30.53 -14.23 0.75
C VAL A 313 31.48 -14.91 1.71
N GLN A 314 31.72 -14.29 2.88
CA GLN A 314 32.56 -14.85 3.93
C GLN A 314 31.79 -14.82 5.27
N PRO A 315 31.55 -15.96 5.94
CA PRO A 315 31.91 -17.32 5.53
C PRO A 315 30.98 -17.89 4.42
N PRO A 316 31.50 -18.77 3.53
CA PRO A 316 30.76 -19.26 2.35
C PRO A 316 29.52 -20.11 2.69
N GLY A 317 29.38 -20.58 3.94
CA GLY A 317 28.20 -21.30 4.41
C GLY A 317 26.93 -20.45 4.51
N SER A 318 27.04 -19.11 4.39
CA SER A 318 25.88 -18.22 4.39
C SER A 318 25.23 -18.05 3.01
N VAL A 319 25.88 -18.46 1.92
CA VAL A 319 25.34 -18.28 0.56
C VAL A 319 24.02 -19.04 0.38
N ARG A 320 22.98 -18.33 -0.04
CA ARG A 320 21.63 -18.86 -0.29
C ARG A 320 21.24 -18.82 -1.76
N SER A 321 21.72 -17.83 -2.50
CA SER A 321 21.42 -17.65 -3.92
C SER A 321 22.60 -17.01 -4.65
N VAL A 322 22.64 -17.21 -5.96
CA VAL A 322 23.67 -16.68 -6.86
C VAL A 322 23.06 -16.38 -8.23
N ALA A 323 23.60 -15.37 -8.92
CA ALA A 323 23.20 -15.05 -10.29
C ALA A 323 24.37 -14.45 -11.07
N ALA A 324 24.30 -14.57 -12.40
CA ALA A 324 25.15 -13.87 -13.35
C ALA A 324 24.28 -13.24 -14.43
N ASP A 325 24.73 -12.15 -15.05
CA ASP A 325 24.14 -11.69 -16.29
C ASP A 325 24.59 -12.57 -17.47
N GLN A 326 23.97 -12.39 -18.63
CA GLN A 326 24.20 -13.21 -19.82
C GLN A 326 25.69 -13.22 -20.27
N ASP A 327 26.37 -12.08 -20.10
CA ASP A 327 27.77 -11.91 -20.48
C ASP A 327 28.76 -12.25 -19.35
N ALA A 328 28.26 -12.68 -18.18
CA ALA A 328 29.02 -12.89 -16.95
C ALA A 328 29.88 -11.67 -16.52
N THR A 329 29.45 -10.46 -16.88
CA THR A 329 30.05 -9.18 -16.47
C THR A 329 29.62 -8.74 -15.08
N THR A 330 28.52 -9.30 -14.57
CA THR A 330 28.02 -9.04 -13.22
C THR A 330 27.74 -10.37 -12.52
N LEU A 331 28.42 -10.62 -11.39
CA LEU A 331 28.14 -11.75 -10.51
C LEU A 331 27.52 -11.26 -9.21
N ALA A 332 26.46 -11.92 -8.75
CA ALA A 332 25.81 -11.59 -7.49
C ALA A 332 25.66 -12.84 -6.61
N ALA A 333 25.79 -12.65 -5.30
CA ALA A 333 25.54 -13.66 -4.28
C ALA A 333 24.72 -13.07 -3.13
N GLY A 334 23.71 -13.81 -2.69
CA GLY A 334 22.81 -13.44 -1.62
C GLY A 334 23.02 -14.37 -0.44
N ASP A 335 23.04 -13.82 0.78
CA ASP A 335 23.37 -14.56 2.00
C ASP A 335 22.15 -14.79 2.92
N ALA A 336 22.38 -15.48 4.03
CA ALA A 336 21.35 -15.80 5.02
C ALA A 336 20.99 -14.58 5.91
N GLU A 337 21.85 -13.57 5.97
CA GLU A 337 21.66 -12.35 6.75
C GLU A 337 20.91 -11.24 5.98
N GLY A 338 20.57 -11.48 4.71
CA GLY A 338 19.84 -10.52 3.87
C GLY A 338 20.75 -9.54 3.12
N GLN A 339 22.04 -9.82 3.04
CA GLN A 339 23.00 -9.05 2.26
C GLN A 339 23.09 -9.59 0.84
N VAL A 340 23.35 -8.68 -0.10
CA VAL A 340 23.72 -9.01 -1.47
C VAL A 340 25.10 -8.47 -1.76
N HIS A 341 25.94 -9.36 -2.28
CA HIS A 341 27.32 -9.11 -2.69
C HIS A 341 27.38 -9.13 -4.21
N VAL A 342 27.93 -8.09 -4.83
CA VAL A 342 28.02 -7.96 -6.29
C VAL A 342 29.45 -7.70 -6.71
N LEU A 343 29.89 -8.36 -7.78
CA LEU A 343 31.18 -8.17 -8.43
C LEU A 343 30.98 -7.85 -9.91
N GLU A 344 31.49 -6.70 -10.35
CA GLU A 344 31.60 -6.36 -11.77
C GLU A 344 32.91 -6.94 -12.30
N THR A 345 32.86 -7.97 -13.15
CA THR A 345 34.04 -8.78 -13.52
C THR A 345 34.86 -8.17 -14.66
N ASP A 346 34.28 -7.20 -15.38
CA ASP A 346 34.89 -6.51 -16.52
C ASP A 346 35.53 -5.16 -16.15
N ASP A 347 35.49 -4.78 -14.88
CA ASP A 347 36.21 -3.61 -14.35
C ASP A 347 37.71 -3.92 -14.18
N GLU A 348 38.57 -2.92 -14.40
CA GLU A 348 40.04 -3.07 -14.30
C GLU A 348 40.51 -3.51 -12.90
N CYS A 349 39.74 -3.16 -11.86
CA CYS A 349 39.99 -3.53 -10.47
C CYS A 349 38.65 -3.89 -9.81
N PRO A 350 38.20 -5.15 -9.90
CA PRO A 350 36.86 -5.54 -9.48
C PRO A 350 36.77 -5.57 -7.96
N GLU A 351 35.93 -4.69 -7.39
CA GLU A 351 35.63 -4.64 -5.96
C GLU A 351 34.26 -5.26 -5.67
N THR A 352 34.15 -5.96 -4.53
CA THR A 352 32.87 -6.51 -4.07
C THR A 352 32.03 -5.43 -3.40
N ILE A 353 30.87 -5.15 -3.96
CA ILE A 353 29.86 -4.25 -3.39
C ILE A 353 28.93 -5.08 -2.50
N THR A 354 28.92 -4.82 -1.19
CA THR A 354 28.03 -5.49 -0.23
C THR A 354 26.96 -4.52 0.25
N LEU A 355 25.69 -4.90 0.12
CA LEU A 355 24.54 -4.09 0.56
C LEU A 355 23.58 -4.95 1.39
N THR A 356 23.18 -4.44 2.55
CA THR A 356 22.07 -5.01 3.34
C THR A 356 20.74 -4.56 2.74
N LEU A 357 20.14 -5.41 1.92
CA LEU A 357 18.92 -5.09 1.18
C LEU A 357 17.68 -5.75 1.78
N HIS A 358 17.86 -6.86 2.50
CA HIS A 358 16.79 -7.68 3.02
C HIS A 358 16.94 -7.88 4.53
N ARG A 359 15.82 -8.19 5.20
CA ARG A 359 15.77 -8.54 6.63
C ARG A 359 15.59 -10.05 6.85
N ALA A 360 15.65 -10.81 5.77
CA ALA A 360 15.49 -12.24 5.71
C ALA A 360 16.48 -12.80 4.68
N PRO A 361 16.77 -14.12 4.71
CA PRO A 361 17.66 -14.76 3.75
C PRO A 361 17.32 -14.41 2.30
N VAL A 362 18.33 -14.08 1.50
CA VAL A 362 18.15 -13.79 0.07
C VAL A 362 18.04 -15.10 -0.71
N THR A 363 16.82 -15.48 -1.05
CA THR A 363 16.49 -16.78 -1.66
C THR A 363 16.59 -16.78 -3.18
N ALA A 364 16.55 -15.63 -3.82
CA ALA A 364 16.61 -15.53 -5.28
C ALA A 364 17.36 -14.29 -5.75
N LEU A 365 18.08 -14.42 -6.86
CA LEU A 365 18.81 -13.33 -7.50
C LEU A 365 18.65 -13.39 -9.02
N ALA A 366 18.72 -12.23 -9.67
CA ALA A 366 18.87 -12.13 -11.13
C ALA A 366 19.70 -10.88 -11.49
N CYS A 367 20.48 -10.97 -12.57
CA CYS A 367 21.29 -9.86 -13.09
C CYS A 367 20.93 -9.61 -14.56
N VAL A 368 20.87 -8.34 -14.96
CA VAL A 368 20.67 -7.95 -16.36
C VAL A 368 21.45 -6.70 -16.72
N LYS A 369 22.10 -6.73 -17.88
CA LYS A 369 22.80 -5.58 -18.47
C LYS A 369 21.88 -4.88 -19.47
N LEU A 370 21.73 -3.58 -19.33
CA LEU A 370 20.92 -2.74 -20.22
C LEU A 370 21.78 -2.19 -21.37
N ASP A 371 21.16 -1.86 -22.50
CA ASP A 371 21.83 -1.24 -23.66
C ASP A 371 22.54 0.08 -23.31
N SER A 372 22.07 0.78 -22.27
CA SER A 372 22.73 1.97 -21.77
C SER A 372 24.05 1.67 -21.02
N GLY A 373 24.47 0.41 -20.95
CA GLY A 373 25.59 -0.08 -20.14
C GLY A 373 25.29 -0.19 -18.65
N LYS A 374 24.05 0.07 -18.21
CA LYS A 374 23.67 -0.02 -16.79
C LYS A 374 23.49 -1.48 -16.41
N ARG A 375 24.03 -1.87 -15.26
CA ARG A 375 23.85 -3.18 -14.65
C ARG A 375 22.75 -3.09 -13.60
N LEU A 376 21.78 -3.99 -13.69
CA LEU A 376 20.72 -4.16 -12.70
C LEU A 376 20.88 -5.49 -12.00
N VAL A 377 20.73 -5.46 -10.69
CA VAL A 377 20.64 -6.65 -9.84
C VAL A 377 19.28 -6.65 -9.17
N LEU A 378 18.64 -7.81 -9.15
CA LEU A 378 17.37 -8.05 -8.51
C LEU A 378 17.56 -9.12 -7.43
N SER A 379 16.94 -8.91 -6.28
CA SER A 379 17.02 -9.81 -5.14
C SER A 379 15.67 -10.03 -4.49
N GLY A 380 15.40 -11.28 -4.15
CA GLY A 380 14.19 -11.74 -3.48
C GLY A 380 14.52 -12.44 -2.18
N ASP A 381 13.71 -12.23 -1.15
CA ASP A 381 13.90 -12.87 0.17
C ASP A 381 12.77 -13.82 0.59
N GLU A 382 13.02 -14.53 1.70
CA GLU A 382 12.07 -15.45 2.34
C GLU A 382 10.79 -14.76 2.84
N ASN A 383 10.80 -13.43 3.03
CA ASN A 383 9.61 -12.65 3.40
C ASN A 383 8.80 -12.20 2.17
N GLY A 384 9.17 -12.64 0.97
CA GLY A 384 8.43 -12.35 -0.25
C GLY A 384 8.71 -10.99 -0.86
N VAL A 385 9.77 -10.31 -0.42
CA VAL A 385 10.14 -8.97 -0.87
C VAL A 385 11.13 -9.04 -2.01
N ILE A 386 10.85 -8.34 -3.10
CA ILE A 386 11.75 -8.16 -4.25
C ILE A 386 12.27 -6.73 -4.24
N ARG A 387 13.59 -6.58 -4.42
CA ARG A 387 14.25 -5.30 -4.68
C ARG A 387 15.01 -5.38 -5.99
N TYR A 388 15.18 -4.23 -6.63
CA TYR A 388 16.17 -4.06 -7.68
C TYR A 388 16.96 -2.78 -7.44
N TRP A 389 18.22 -2.79 -7.86
CA TRP A 389 19.10 -1.63 -7.78
C TRP A 389 20.12 -1.69 -8.91
N SER A 390 20.82 -0.58 -9.10
CA SER A 390 22.00 -0.52 -9.94
C SER A 390 23.22 -0.41 -9.05
N THR A 391 24.30 -1.11 -9.36
CA THR A 391 25.59 -1.06 -8.66
C THR A 391 26.14 0.36 -8.48
N ARG A 392 25.80 1.27 -9.40
CA ARG A 392 26.24 2.67 -9.41
C ARG A 392 25.26 3.66 -8.78
N ARG A 393 24.16 3.19 -8.19
CA ARG A 393 23.15 4.02 -7.53
C ARG A 393 22.75 3.44 -6.18
N LYS A 394 22.28 4.29 -5.27
CA LYS A 394 21.65 3.78 -4.05
C LYS A 394 20.44 2.91 -4.41
N PRO A 395 20.20 1.80 -3.69
CA PRO A 395 18.97 1.03 -3.81
C PRO A 395 17.74 1.91 -3.65
N LEU A 396 16.64 1.51 -4.27
CA LEU A 396 15.35 2.13 -4.01
C LEU A 396 14.93 1.89 -2.55
N ARG A 397 14.31 2.90 -1.95
CA ARG A 397 13.80 2.81 -0.57
C ARG A 397 12.69 1.77 -0.46
N SER A 398 11.70 1.88 -1.34
CA SER A 398 10.56 0.97 -1.39
C SER A 398 10.90 -0.34 -2.11
N PRO A 399 10.32 -1.47 -1.68
CA PRO A 399 10.33 -2.71 -2.45
C PRO A 399 9.86 -2.50 -3.89
N PHE A 400 10.42 -3.28 -4.82
CA PHE A 400 9.93 -3.35 -6.19
C PHE A 400 8.61 -4.11 -6.28
N ALA A 401 8.54 -5.24 -5.59
CA ALA A 401 7.32 -6.04 -5.47
C ALA A 401 7.33 -6.81 -4.14
N ARG A 402 6.16 -7.14 -3.61
CA ARG A 402 6.02 -7.91 -2.37
C ARG A 402 4.79 -8.82 -2.42
N ARG A 403 4.89 -10.01 -1.82
CA ARG A 403 3.77 -10.92 -1.55
C ARG A 403 3.96 -11.60 -0.19
N ARG A 404 2.88 -12.15 0.38
CA ARG A 404 2.90 -12.93 1.63
C ARG A 404 3.36 -14.38 1.45
N ALA A 405 4.31 -14.59 0.55
CA ALA A 405 4.87 -15.89 0.24
C ALA A 405 6.37 -15.68 -0.06
N PRO A 406 7.26 -16.62 0.29
CA PRO A 406 8.67 -16.51 -0.04
C PRO A 406 8.91 -16.30 -1.53
N VAL A 407 9.89 -15.46 -1.90
CA VAL A 407 10.38 -15.45 -3.28
C VAL A 407 11.17 -16.74 -3.50
N ARG A 408 10.80 -17.53 -4.51
CA ARG A 408 11.47 -18.81 -4.79
C ARG A 408 12.48 -18.70 -5.92
N ALA A 409 12.19 -17.88 -6.91
CA ALA A 409 13.06 -17.72 -8.07
C ALA A 409 12.86 -16.36 -8.75
N LEU A 410 13.94 -15.85 -9.31
CA LEU A 410 13.99 -14.65 -10.16
C LEU A 410 14.74 -15.01 -11.44
N ALA A 411 14.32 -14.42 -12.56
CA ALA A 411 15.05 -14.47 -13.83
C ALA A 411 14.92 -13.14 -14.54
N ALA A 412 15.99 -12.67 -15.17
CA ALA A 412 15.96 -11.42 -15.93
C ALA A 412 16.69 -11.61 -17.26
N ALA A 413 16.17 -10.96 -18.30
CA ALA A 413 16.78 -11.00 -19.63
C ALA A 413 16.43 -9.77 -20.46
N ARG A 414 17.17 -9.59 -21.54
CA ARG A 414 16.88 -8.62 -22.59
C ARG A 414 15.99 -9.29 -23.64
N LEU A 415 14.68 -9.04 -23.57
CA LEU A 415 13.75 -9.43 -24.63
C LEU A 415 13.83 -8.43 -25.80
N ALA A 416 13.21 -8.77 -26.93
CA ALA A 416 13.07 -7.85 -28.06
C ALA A 416 12.34 -6.54 -27.69
N THR A 417 11.45 -6.58 -26.69
CA THR A 417 10.74 -5.40 -26.16
C THR A 417 11.56 -4.59 -25.16
N GLY A 418 12.67 -5.13 -24.66
CA GLY A 418 13.49 -4.51 -23.62
C GLY A 418 13.80 -5.43 -22.44
N PRO A 419 14.34 -4.88 -21.34
CA PRO A 419 14.65 -5.65 -20.14
C PRO A 419 13.36 -6.15 -19.47
N ALA A 420 13.30 -7.45 -19.20
CA ALA A 420 12.20 -8.09 -18.52
C ALA A 420 12.67 -8.84 -17.26
N LEU A 421 11.76 -8.95 -16.30
CA LEU A 421 11.93 -9.72 -15.08
C LEU A 421 10.81 -10.76 -14.98
N ALA A 422 11.12 -11.98 -14.57
CA ALA A 422 10.17 -12.95 -14.08
C ALA A 422 10.46 -13.28 -12.61
N ALA A 423 9.41 -13.35 -11.79
CA ALA A 423 9.52 -13.74 -10.39
C ALA A 423 8.45 -14.77 -10.02
N ALA A 424 8.87 -15.82 -9.32
CA ALA A 424 7.98 -16.82 -8.75
C ALA A 424 8.00 -16.72 -7.23
N TRP A 425 6.81 -16.67 -6.64
CA TRP A 425 6.61 -16.86 -5.22
C TRP A 425 6.12 -18.27 -4.91
N ASP A 426 6.20 -18.66 -3.64
CA ASP A 426 5.82 -20.00 -3.19
C ASP A 426 4.33 -20.32 -3.37
N ASP A 427 3.49 -19.28 -3.51
CA ASP A 427 2.06 -19.40 -3.80
C ASP A 427 1.74 -19.80 -5.26
N GLY A 428 2.77 -19.99 -6.10
CA GLY A 428 2.63 -20.47 -7.47
C GLY A 428 2.23 -19.41 -8.50
N LEU A 429 2.11 -18.15 -8.07
CA LEU A 429 1.98 -17.03 -9.00
C LEU A 429 3.38 -16.64 -9.52
N VAL A 430 3.51 -16.63 -10.85
CA VAL A 430 4.66 -16.03 -11.52
C VAL A 430 4.24 -14.68 -12.07
N ARG A 431 4.99 -13.62 -11.79
CA ARG A 431 4.81 -12.33 -12.44
C ARG A 431 5.93 -12.07 -13.43
N VAL A 432 5.59 -11.48 -14.56
CA VAL A 432 6.55 -11.07 -15.59
C VAL A 432 6.37 -9.58 -15.87
N TRP A 433 7.43 -8.80 -15.67
CA TRP A 433 7.45 -7.36 -15.85
C TRP A 433 8.27 -6.97 -17.08
N ASP A 434 7.78 -6.00 -17.83
CA ASP A 434 8.58 -5.19 -18.75
C ASP A 434 9.12 -3.98 -17.99
N LEU A 435 10.42 -3.97 -17.68
CA LEU A 435 11.04 -2.95 -16.83
C LEU A 435 11.18 -1.58 -17.53
N SER A 436 10.78 -1.47 -18.80
CA SER A 436 10.75 -0.19 -19.52
C SER A 436 9.43 0.55 -19.39
N SER A 437 8.32 -0.19 -19.21
CA SER A 437 6.96 0.35 -19.20
C SER A 437 6.22 0.08 -17.89
N ASP A 438 6.87 -0.62 -16.95
CA ASP A 438 6.30 -1.17 -15.72
C ASP A 438 5.08 -2.08 -15.93
N ALA A 439 4.81 -2.49 -17.18
CA ALA A 439 3.73 -3.42 -17.49
C ALA A 439 4.02 -4.78 -16.84
N VAL A 440 2.99 -5.38 -16.24
CA VAL A 440 3.11 -6.64 -15.50
C VAL A 440 2.02 -7.62 -15.91
N ALA A 441 2.41 -8.88 -16.09
CA ALA A 441 1.49 -9.99 -16.32
C ALA A 441 1.59 -11.03 -15.21
N GLY A 442 0.46 -11.56 -14.77
CA GLY A 442 0.38 -12.68 -13.82
C GLY A 442 0.11 -14.01 -14.51
N LEU A 443 0.96 -15.00 -14.26
CA LEU A 443 0.85 -16.37 -14.74
C LEU A 443 0.60 -17.32 -13.56
N ARG A 444 -0.57 -17.98 -13.55
CA ARG A 444 -0.96 -18.93 -12.50
C ARG A 444 -0.48 -20.34 -12.85
N LEU A 445 0.83 -20.56 -12.72
CA LEU A 445 1.46 -21.80 -13.17
C LEU A 445 1.34 -22.93 -12.13
N GLY A 446 1.32 -22.60 -10.83
CA GLY A 446 1.20 -23.56 -9.74
C GLY A 446 2.40 -23.57 -8.81
N THR A 447 2.24 -24.21 -7.66
CA THR A 447 3.23 -24.20 -6.56
C THR A 447 4.42 -25.15 -6.82
N GLY A 448 5.49 -24.99 -6.03
CA GLY A 448 6.66 -25.88 -6.09
C GLY A 448 7.74 -25.48 -7.10
N ILE A 449 7.65 -24.26 -7.65
CA ILE A 449 8.68 -23.69 -8.52
C ILE A 449 9.96 -23.46 -7.71
N ARG A 450 11.08 -23.94 -8.24
CA ARG A 450 12.42 -23.85 -7.63
C ARG A 450 13.34 -22.92 -8.37
N PHE A 451 13.26 -22.89 -9.70
CA PHE A 451 14.10 -22.04 -10.54
C PHE A 451 13.29 -21.47 -11.70
N LEU A 452 13.67 -20.26 -12.10
CA LEU A 452 13.22 -19.63 -13.32
C LEU A 452 14.44 -19.33 -14.19
N GLY A 453 14.27 -19.44 -15.50
CA GLY A 453 15.19 -18.92 -16.50
C GLY A 453 14.38 -18.13 -17.52
N LEU A 454 14.91 -17.01 -17.99
CA LEU A 454 14.28 -16.22 -19.05
C LEU A 454 15.33 -15.98 -20.13
N ASP A 455 15.02 -16.38 -21.35
CA ASP A 455 15.91 -16.23 -22.49
C ASP A 455 15.53 -15.01 -23.33
N ALA A 456 16.49 -14.45 -24.07
CA ALA A 456 16.29 -13.28 -24.93
C ALA A 456 15.23 -13.50 -26.02
N ASP A 457 14.94 -14.76 -26.38
CA ASP A 457 13.93 -15.13 -27.36
C ASP A 457 12.50 -15.21 -26.78
N GLY A 458 12.33 -14.87 -25.49
CA GLY A 458 11.04 -14.92 -24.79
C GLY A 458 10.68 -16.30 -24.25
N THR A 459 11.62 -17.25 -24.19
CA THR A 459 11.40 -18.54 -23.53
C THR A 459 11.56 -18.41 -22.02
N LEU A 460 10.49 -18.68 -21.28
CA LEU A 460 10.50 -18.78 -19.82
C LEU A 460 10.62 -20.25 -19.41
N SER A 461 11.76 -20.61 -18.85
CA SER A 461 12.00 -21.92 -18.25
C SER A 461 11.53 -21.93 -16.79
N VAL A 462 10.64 -22.85 -16.44
CA VAL A 462 10.09 -23.02 -15.09
C VAL A 462 10.44 -24.41 -14.58
N THR A 463 11.24 -24.49 -13.52
CA THR A 463 11.71 -25.77 -12.96
C THR A 463 11.04 -26.05 -11.62
N ASP A 464 10.41 -27.22 -11.51
CA ASP A 464 9.88 -27.78 -10.26
C ASP A 464 10.67 -29.04 -9.82
N GLY A 465 10.13 -29.80 -8.87
CA GLY A 465 10.75 -31.07 -8.45
C GLY A 465 10.69 -32.20 -9.49
N GLY A 466 9.85 -32.08 -10.52
CA GLY A 466 9.60 -33.10 -11.55
C GLY A 466 10.29 -32.81 -12.89
N GLY A 467 10.69 -31.57 -13.16
CA GLY A 467 11.45 -31.19 -14.36
C GLY A 467 11.34 -29.70 -14.70
N THR A 468 11.78 -29.36 -15.90
CA THR A 468 11.73 -28.01 -16.46
C THR A 468 10.72 -27.95 -17.59
N ALA A 469 9.76 -27.03 -17.51
CA ALA A 469 8.86 -26.67 -18.59
C ALA A 469 9.38 -25.40 -19.29
N ALA A 470 9.48 -25.44 -20.62
CA ALA A 470 9.86 -24.28 -21.43
C ALA A 470 8.59 -23.64 -22.01
N LEU A 471 8.27 -22.42 -21.60
CA LEU A 471 7.10 -21.67 -22.05
C LEU A 471 7.55 -20.60 -23.04
N ARG A 472 7.00 -20.61 -24.26
CA ARG A 472 7.14 -19.48 -25.18
C ARG A 472 6.20 -18.38 -24.72
N LEU A 473 6.74 -17.21 -24.36
CA LEU A 473 5.94 -16.02 -24.09
C LEU A 473 5.65 -15.27 -25.39
N ASP A 474 4.48 -14.64 -25.47
CA ASP A 474 4.11 -13.66 -26.50
C ASP A 474 4.07 -12.26 -25.86
N PRO A 475 5.17 -11.47 -25.94
CA PRO A 475 5.26 -10.18 -25.27
C PRO A 475 4.13 -9.19 -25.61
N ALA A 476 3.60 -9.24 -26.84
CA ALA A 476 2.54 -8.35 -27.27
C ALA A 476 1.21 -8.66 -26.56
N LYS A 477 0.93 -9.94 -26.32
CA LYS A 477 -0.26 -10.37 -25.56
C LYS A 477 -0.03 -10.37 -24.05
N LEU A 478 1.22 -10.53 -23.63
CA LEU A 478 1.60 -10.48 -22.23
C LEU A 478 1.44 -9.06 -21.67
N TRP A 479 1.78 -8.04 -22.46
CA TRP A 479 1.68 -6.64 -22.09
C TRP A 479 0.90 -5.83 -23.15
N PRO A 480 -0.42 -6.05 -23.27
CA PRO A 480 -1.23 -5.38 -24.31
C PRO A 480 -1.21 -3.85 -24.20
N HIS A 481 -0.94 -3.33 -23.00
CA HIS A 481 -0.87 -1.90 -22.71
C HIS A 481 0.55 -1.35 -22.61
N ARG A 482 1.57 -2.07 -23.09
CA ARG A 482 2.97 -1.60 -23.05
C ARG A 482 3.14 -0.24 -23.75
N ASP A 483 2.63 -0.13 -24.98
CA ASP A 483 2.75 1.10 -25.78
C ASP A 483 1.89 2.23 -25.19
N LEU A 484 0.85 1.89 -24.44
CA LEU A 484 0.08 2.84 -23.64
C LEU A 484 0.93 3.41 -22.51
N SER A 485 1.58 2.57 -21.71
CA SER A 485 2.47 3.01 -20.63
C SER A 485 3.61 3.90 -21.12
N LEU A 486 4.28 3.53 -22.22
CA LEU A 486 5.37 4.36 -22.78
C LEU A 486 4.89 5.74 -23.26
N ARG A 487 3.66 5.84 -23.77
CA ARG A 487 3.06 7.13 -24.15
C ARG A 487 2.62 7.93 -22.92
N LEU A 488 2.20 7.28 -21.84
CA LEU A 488 1.89 7.95 -20.58
C LEU A 488 3.12 8.67 -20.02
N ASP A 489 4.29 8.03 -20.07
CA ASP A 489 5.56 8.61 -19.60
C ASP A 489 6.03 9.80 -20.44
N GLY A 490 5.58 9.88 -21.69
CA GLY A 490 5.88 11.00 -22.60
C GLY A 490 5.12 12.29 -22.26
N VAL A 491 4.13 12.24 -21.36
CA VAL A 491 3.33 13.40 -20.95
C VAL A 491 3.90 14.00 -19.66
N ASP A 492 4.13 15.31 -19.64
CA ASP A 492 4.53 16.03 -18.43
C ASP A 492 3.34 16.23 -17.47
N TRP A 493 2.94 15.17 -16.77
CA TRP A 493 1.85 15.20 -15.81
C TRP A 493 2.09 16.14 -14.62
N GLY A 494 3.35 16.49 -14.34
CA GLY A 494 3.73 17.38 -13.25
C GLY A 494 3.30 18.83 -13.48
N SER A 495 3.20 19.28 -14.73
CA SER A 495 2.69 20.61 -15.08
C SER A 495 1.16 20.69 -15.17
N LEU A 496 0.47 19.56 -15.01
CA LEU A 496 -0.99 19.45 -15.09
C LEU A 496 -1.64 19.43 -13.71
N TRP A 497 -2.92 19.81 -13.65
CA TRP A 497 -3.70 19.94 -12.42
C TRP A 497 -4.97 19.11 -12.51
N THR A 498 -5.30 18.41 -11.43
CA THR A 498 -6.55 17.65 -11.21
C THR A 498 -7.53 18.44 -10.34
N ALA A 499 -8.65 17.84 -9.93
CA ALA A 499 -9.55 18.45 -8.95
C ALA A 499 -8.96 18.51 -7.53
N ARG A 500 -7.92 17.72 -7.23
CA ARG A 500 -7.41 17.48 -5.86
C ARG A 500 -5.90 17.64 -5.68
N GLY A 501 -5.14 17.61 -6.76
CA GLY A 501 -3.68 17.73 -6.70
C GLY A 501 -3.04 17.96 -8.07
N PRO A 502 -1.74 18.29 -8.10
CA PRO A 502 -0.93 18.15 -9.31
C PRO A 502 -1.10 16.75 -9.94
N GLY A 503 -1.00 16.65 -11.26
CA GLY A 503 -1.34 15.46 -12.06
C GLY A 503 -0.42 14.24 -11.92
N HIS A 504 0.61 14.28 -11.10
CA HIS A 504 1.64 13.24 -10.98
C HIS A 504 1.14 11.81 -10.74
N ARG A 505 -0.06 11.63 -10.18
CA ARG A 505 -0.64 10.29 -9.92
C ARG A 505 -1.43 9.71 -11.08
N ILE A 506 -1.81 10.52 -12.07
CA ILE A 506 -2.62 10.08 -13.21
C ILE A 506 -1.97 8.93 -14.00
N PRO A 507 -0.68 8.97 -14.39
CA PRO A 507 -0.08 7.87 -15.16
C PRO A 507 -0.08 6.55 -14.36
N GLU A 508 0.24 6.60 -13.07
CA GLU A 508 0.21 5.43 -12.18
C GLU A 508 -1.20 4.81 -12.13
N LEU A 509 -2.24 5.64 -11.98
CA LEU A 509 -3.62 5.17 -11.93
C LEU A 509 -4.09 4.61 -13.27
N ILE A 510 -3.78 5.26 -14.40
CA ILE A 510 -4.13 4.73 -15.74
C ILE A 510 -3.43 3.39 -15.97
N GLY A 511 -2.17 3.24 -15.57
CA GLY A 511 -1.46 1.96 -15.61
C GLY A 511 -2.11 0.87 -14.74
N LYS A 512 -2.71 1.23 -13.60
CA LYS A 512 -3.48 0.29 -12.76
C LYS A 512 -4.82 -0.11 -13.38
N VAL A 513 -5.44 0.75 -14.18
CA VAL A 513 -6.68 0.41 -14.92
C VAL A 513 -6.42 -0.69 -15.97
N ALA A 514 -5.20 -0.78 -16.48
CA ALA A 514 -4.73 -1.86 -17.36
C ALA A 514 -4.51 -3.21 -16.65
N SER A 515 -4.76 -3.31 -15.33
CA SER A 515 -4.52 -4.54 -14.56
C SER A 515 -5.49 -5.68 -14.91
N ASP A 516 -4.95 -6.89 -14.98
CA ASP A 516 -5.73 -8.14 -15.01
C ASP A 516 -6.55 -8.39 -13.73
N ASP A 517 -6.21 -7.72 -12.62
CA ASP A 517 -6.96 -7.80 -11.38
C ASP A 517 -8.14 -6.82 -11.39
N LYS A 518 -9.36 -7.36 -11.46
CA LYS A 518 -10.59 -6.56 -11.55
C LYS A 518 -10.72 -5.54 -10.42
N LYS A 519 -10.35 -5.90 -9.18
CA LYS A 519 -10.44 -4.98 -8.04
C LYS A 519 -9.48 -3.80 -8.21
N THR A 520 -8.21 -4.08 -8.50
CA THR A 520 -7.18 -3.06 -8.76
C THR A 520 -7.60 -2.13 -9.90
N ALA A 521 -8.09 -2.69 -11.01
CA ALA A 521 -8.55 -1.90 -12.14
C ALA A 521 -9.74 -0.99 -11.76
N MET A 522 -10.75 -1.54 -11.06
CA MET A 522 -11.92 -0.76 -10.61
C MET A 522 -11.56 0.34 -9.60
N ASP A 523 -10.72 0.04 -8.60
CA ASP A 523 -10.28 1.01 -7.59
C ASP A 523 -9.50 2.16 -8.25
N ALA A 524 -8.66 1.85 -9.24
CA ALA A 524 -7.95 2.86 -10.02
C ALA A 524 -8.90 3.76 -10.83
N VAL A 525 -9.96 3.21 -11.44
CA VAL A 525 -10.98 4.04 -12.12
C VAL A 525 -11.71 4.94 -11.12
N HIS A 526 -12.05 4.46 -9.92
CA HIS A 526 -12.69 5.29 -8.89
C HIS A 526 -11.78 6.44 -8.42
N ASP A 527 -10.48 6.20 -8.26
CA ASP A 527 -9.54 7.25 -7.90
C ASP A 527 -9.32 8.24 -9.04
N LEU A 528 -9.25 7.78 -10.29
CA LEU A 528 -9.24 8.65 -11.47
C LEU A 528 -10.50 9.50 -11.53
N TYR A 529 -11.67 8.93 -11.24
CA TYR A 529 -12.93 9.66 -11.17
C TYR A 529 -12.85 10.81 -10.16
N ARG A 530 -12.39 10.52 -8.94
CA ARG A 530 -12.22 11.54 -7.87
C ARG A 530 -11.23 12.63 -8.23
N MET A 531 -10.26 12.35 -9.09
CA MET A 531 -9.20 13.29 -9.49
C MET A 531 -9.58 14.08 -10.74
N LEU A 532 -10.14 13.44 -11.76
CA LEU A 532 -10.37 14.07 -13.06
C LEU A 532 -11.75 14.72 -13.17
N VAL A 533 -12.76 14.18 -12.50
CA VAL A 533 -14.14 14.70 -12.56
C VAL A 533 -14.33 15.78 -11.49
N SER A 534 -14.71 16.99 -11.92
CA SER A 534 -15.04 18.12 -11.06
C SER A 534 -16.15 18.96 -11.69
N LYS A 535 -17.06 19.45 -10.85
CA LYS A 535 -18.19 20.28 -11.28
C LYS A 535 -17.83 21.76 -11.44
N GLU A 536 -16.79 22.24 -10.78
CA GLU A 536 -16.51 23.69 -10.66
C GLU A 536 -15.16 24.12 -11.29
N ALA A 537 -14.22 23.19 -11.48
CA ALA A 537 -12.91 23.47 -12.07
C ALA A 537 -12.48 22.32 -13.00
N ALA A 538 -12.48 22.55 -14.32
CA ALA A 538 -12.05 21.54 -15.29
C ALA A 538 -10.56 21.21 -15.13
N SER A 539 -10.27 19.93 -14.95
CA SER A 539 -8.93 19.36 -14.77
C SER A 539 -8.11 19.49 -16.05
N THR A 540 -6.94 20.14 -15.99
CA THR A 540 -6.04 20.17 -17.17
C THR A 540 -5.42 18.82 -17.45
N ALA A 541 -5.38 17.93 -16.46
CA ALA A 541 -4.96 16.54 -16.63
C ALA A 541 -6.02 15.67 -17.34
N ALA A 542 -7.29 16.07 -17.39
CA ALA A 542 -8.34 15.28 -18.03
C ALA A 542 -8.14 15.17 -19.55
N VAL A 543 -7.79 16.28 -20.22
CA VAL A 543 -7.59 16.32 -21.67
C VAL A 543 -6.57 15.27 -22.16
N PRO A 544 -5.32 15.23 -21.64
CA PRO A 544 -4.35 14.21 -22.06
C PRO A 544 -4.69 12.82 -21.53
N ALA A 545 -5.52 12.66 -20.50
CA ALA A 545 -5.95 11.34 -20.02
C ALA A 545 -6.97 10.66 -20.93
N ILE A 546 -7.85 11.43 -21.58
CA ILE A 546 -8.98 10.90 -22.38
C ILE A 546 -8.55 9.86 -23.44
N PRO A 547 -7.52 10.09 -24.28
CA PRO A 547 -7.10 9.10 -25.28
C PRO A 547 -6.73 7.75 -24.67
N PHE A 548 -6.06 7.76 -23.51
CA PHE A 548 -5.66 6.53 -22.81
C PHE A 548 -6.87 5.81 -22.19
N LEU A 549 -7.81 6.56 -21.61
CA LEU A 549 -9.04 5.99 -21.05
C LEU A 549 -9.91 5.35 -22.15
N VAL A 550 -9.99 5.98 -23.31
CA VAL A 550 -10.72 5.48 -24.48
C VAL A 550 -10.08 4.20 -25.01
N GLU A 551 -8.76 4.17 -25.13
CA GLU A 551 -8.03 2.97 -25.56
C GLU A 551 -8.28 1.79 -24.61
N LEU A 552 -8.17 2.01 -23.29
CA LEU A 552 -8.48 1.00 -22.27
C LEU A 552 -9.95 0.56 -22.31
N MET A 553 -10.87 1.49 -22.62
CA MET A 553 -12.30 1.19 -22.76
C MET A 553 -12.58 0.29 -23.97
N THR A 554 -11.85 0.49 -25.06
CA THR A 554 -11.99 -0.28 -26.29
C THR A 554 -11.32 -1.65 -26.25
N ASP A 555 -10.44 -1.89 -25.27
CA ASP A 555 -9.88 -3.21 -25.03
C ASP A 555 -10.96 -4.14 -24.47
N PRO A 556 -11.37 -5.20 -25.19
CA PRO A 556 -12.40 -6.13 -24.72
C PRO A 556 -12.00 -6.90 -23.46
N ASP A 557 -10.71 -7.06 -23.18
CA ASP A 557 -10.20 -7.82 -22.02
C ASP A 557 -10.08 -6.96 -20.76
N ASN A 558 -10.25 -5.64 -20.86
CA ASN A 558 -10.16 -4.74 -19.72
C ASN A 558 -11.29 -5.01 -18.70
N GLN A 559 -10.91 -5.22 -17.44
CA GLN A 559 -11.84 -5.63 -16.38
C GLN A 559 -12.74 -4.48 -15.86
N ALA A 560 -12.47 -3.23 -16.26
CA ALA A 560 -13.14 -2.03 -15.76
C ALA A 560 -13.91 -1.24 -16.83
N ARG A 561 -14.17 -1.83 -18.01
CA ARG A 561 -14.87 -1.19 -19.15
C ARG A 561 -16.14 -0.42 -18.75
N SER A 562 -17.07 -1.04 -18.05
CA SER A 562 -18.33 -0.37 -17.68
C SER A 562 -18.12 0.90 -16.83
N THR A 563 -17.20 0.86 -15.86
CA THR A 563 -16.86 2.01 -15.01
C THR A 563 -16.04 3.06 -15.78
N LEU A 564 -15.17 2.63 -16.70
CA LEU A 564 -14.40 3.51 -17.58
C LEU A 564 -15.30 4.36 -18.48
N LEU A 565 -16.33 3.74 -19.08
CA LEU A 565 -17.25 4.48 -19.94
C LEU A 565 -18.03 5.53 -19.16
N LEU A 566 -18.42 5.22 -17.91
CA LEU A 566 -19.07 6.19 -17.03
C LEU A 566 -18.14 7.36 -16.68
N LEU A 567 -16.86 7.08 -16.38
CA LEU A 567 -15.87 8.12 -16.19
C LEU A 567 -15.76 9.02 -17.43
N ILE A 568 -15.67 8.45 -18.64
CA ILE A 568 -15.59 9.20 -19.90
C ILE A 568 -16.87 10.03 -20.12
N ALA A 569 -18.05 9.47 -19.82
CA ALA A 569 -19.32 10.17 -19.89
C ALA A 569 -19.37 11.38 -18.96
N ASP A 570 -18.90 11.24 -17.72
CA ASP A 570 -18.88 12.33 -16.74
C ASP A 570 -17.78 13.36 -17.05
N LEU A 571 -16.69 12.97 -17.72
CA LEU A 571 -15.74 13.93 -18.28
C LEU A 571 -16.36 14.77 -19.42
N ALA A 572 -17.39 14.29 -20.12
CA ALA A 572 -18.13 15.12 -21.05
C ALA A 572 -19.12 16.09 -20.36
N ASP A 573 -19.49 15.86 -19.09
CA ASP A 573 -20.40 16.74 -18.35
C ASP A 573 -19.68 17.99 -17.81
N VAL A 574 -19.44 18.95 -18.69
CA VAL A 574 -18.82 20.24 -18.35
C VAL A 574 -19.83 21.37 -18.18
N ARG A 575 -21.11 21.07 -17.93
CA ARG A 575 -22.20 22.06 -17.89
C ARG A 575 -21.96 23.21 -16.91
N GLN A 576 -21.35 22.92 -15.76
CA GLN A 576 -21.04 23.89 -14.71
C GLN A 576 -19.63 24.50 -14.82
N ALA A 577 -18.76 23.94 -15.68
CA ALA A 577 -17.37 24.35 -15.88
C ALA A 577 -17.12 24.96 -17.28
N ARG A 578 -18.15 25.57 -17.89
CA ARG A 578 -18.10 26.10 -19.26
C ARG A 578 -17.14 27.29 -19.38
N GLY A 579 -16.41 27.36 -20.49
CA GLY A 579 -15.38 28.36 -20.77
C GLY A 579 -13.96 27.85 -20.51
N GLY A 580 -13.04 28.12 -21.43
CA GLY A 580 -11.62 27.79 -21.29
C GLY A 580 -11.34 26.30 -21.26
N ARG A 581 -11.04 25.75 -20.07
CA ARG A 581 -10.57 24.35 -19.87
C ARG A 581 -11.67 23.30 -20.03
N GLY A 582 -12.92 23.61 -19.67
CA GLY A 582 -14.04 22.68 -19.84
C GLY A 582 -14.37 22.41 -21.31
N ASP A 583 -14.21 23.42 -22.17
CA ASP A 583 -14.46 23.26 -23.61
C ASP A 583 -13.40 22.37 -24.28
N ALA A 584 -12.14 22.47 -23.85
CA ALA A 584 -11.07 21.61 -24.32
C ALA A 584 -11.28 20.14 -23.90
N GLN A 585 -11.75 19.91 -22.68
CA GLN A 585 -12.12 18.58 -22.19
C GLN A 585 -13.27 17.97 -23.01
N LEU A 586 -14.34 18.73 -23.21
CA LEU A 586 -15.47 18.28 -24.04
C LEU A 586 -15.06 18.03 -25.50
N ALA A 587 -14.18 18.86 -26.06
CA ALA A 587 -13.66 18.67 -27.41
C ALA A 587 -12.89 17.35 -27.54
N ALA A 588 -12.02 17.03 -26.58
CA ALA A 588 -11.26 15.78 -26.56
C ALA A 588 -12.19 14.55 -26.46
N VAL A 589 -13.23 14.61 -25.63
CA VAL A 589 -14.21 13.50 -25.56
C VAL A 589 -15.02 13.37 -26.86
N ARG A 590 -15.42 14.49 -27.47
CA ARG A 590 -16.13 14.49 -28.77
C ARG A 590 -15.29 13.90 -29.91
N GLU A 591 -13.98 14.11 -29.88
CA GLU A 591 -13.05 13.52 -30.86
C GLU A 591 -13.00 11.99 -30.73
N ALA A 592 -13.09 11.46 -29.51
CA ALA A 592 -13.14 10.02 -29.23
C ALA A 592 -14.52 9.39 -29.44
N LEU A 593 -15.60 10.18 -29.51
CA LEU A 593 -16.97 9.66 -29.61
C LEU A 593 -17.19 8.66 -30.77
N PRO A 594 -16.67 8.88 -31.99
CA PRO A 594 -16.90 7.96 -33.12
C PRO A 594 -16.42 6.53 -32.84
N VAL A 595 -15.30 6.34 -32.13
CA VAL A 595 -14.77 5.00 -31.83
C VAL A 595 -15.55 4.28 -30.73
N LEU A 596 -16.38 5.01 -29.95
CA LEU A 596 -17.19 4.45 -28.87
C LEU A 596 -18.64 4.13 -29.29
N ARG A 597 -19.08 4.53 -30.49
CA ARG A 597 -20.49 4.38 -30.92
C ARG A 597 -20.98 2.94 -30.97
N TYR A 598 -20.12 1.97 -31.25
CA TYR A 598 -20.50 0.55 -31.29
C TYR A 598 -20.98 0.03 -29.92
N LEU A 599 -20.67 0.74 -28.83
CA LEU A 599 -21.04 0.35 -27.47
C LEU A 599 -22.55 0.47 -27.19
N HIS A 600 -23.32 1.14 -28.06
CA HIS A 600 -24.78 1.12 -28.00
C HIS A 600 -25.37 -0.28 -28.22
N ASP A 601 -24.62 -1.14 -28.92
CA ASP A 601 -24.99 -2.52 -29.23
C ASP A 601 -24.26 -3.53 -28.33
N ASP A 602 -23.51 -3.07 -27.31
CA ASP A 602 -22.76 -3.95 -26.40
C ASP A 602 -23.72 -4.86 -25.61
N PRO A 603 -23.40 -6.15 -25.37
CA PRO A 603 -24.26 -7.06 -24.62
C PRO A 603 -24.55 -6.59 -23.18
N GLU A 604 -23.65 -5.84 -22.54
CA GLU A 604 -23.84 -5.34 -21.17
C GLU A 604 -24.77 -4.11 -21.12
N SER A 605 -25.84 -4.18 -20.32
CA SER A 605 -26.80 -3.08 -20.17
C SER A 605 -26.22 -1.83 -19.54
N SER A 606 -25.26 -1.97 -18.62
CA SER A 606 -24.52 -0.88 -17.98
C SER A 606 -23.71 -0.08 -19.01
N ILE A 607 -23.04 -0.75 -19.95
CA ILE A 607 -22.27 -0.14 -21.03
C ILE A 607 -23.20 0.63 -21.97
N ARG A 608 -24.32 0.02 -22.40
CA ARG A 608 -25.31 0.72 -23.24
C ARG A 608 -25.88 1.97 -22.57
N TRP A 609 -26.15 1.92 -21.26
CA TRP A 609 -26.63 3.08 -20.52
C TRP A 609 -25.58 4.20 -20.49
N ALA A 610 -24.33 3.88 -20.15
CA ALA A 610 -23.25 4.87 -20.11
C ALA A 610 -22.91 5.45 -21.50
N ALA A 611 -23.05 4.67 -22.57
CA ALA A 611 -22.92 5.16 -23.95
C ALA A 611 -23.97 6.23 -24.29
N ASN A 612 -25.23 6.02 -23.87
CA ASN A 612 -26.30 7.00 -24.05
C ASN A 612 -26.04 8.28 -23.25
N GLU A 613 -25.57 8.17 -22.00
CA GLU A 613 -25.20 9.33 -21.17
C GLU A 613 -24.06 10.14 -21.82
N LEU A 614 -23.03 9.46 -22.33
CA LEU A 614 -21.92 10.08 -23.05
C LEU A 614 -22.41 10.87 -24.27
N GLU A 615 -23.30 10.30 -25.09
CA GLU A 615 -23.86 11.02 -26.24
C GLU A 615 -24.68 12.25 -25.81
N GLN A 616 -25.49 12.14 -24.76
CA GLN A 616 -26.26 13.26 -24.23
C GLN A 616 -25.36 14.39 -23.74
N ASN A 617 -24.31 14.06 -22.97
CA ASN A 617 -23.34 15.04 -22.48
C ASN A 617 -22.57 15.70 -23.64
N CYS A 618 -22.20 14.92 -24.66
CA CYS A 618 -21.58 15.44 -25.88
C CYS A 618 -22.52 16.32 -26.72
N ALA A 619 -23.83 16.06 -26.72
CA ALA A 619 -24.81 16.78 -27.53
C ALA A 619 -25.24 18.13 -26.92
N ALA A 620 -25.02 18.35 -25.63
CA ALA A 620 -25.42 19.59 -24.96
C ALA A 620 -24.74 20.83 -25.60
N SER A 621 -25.50 21.64 -26.34
CA SER A 621 -25.03 22.87 -27.01
C SER A 621 -24.46 23.90 -26.01
N PRO A 622 -23.51 24.76 -26.46
CA PRO A 622 -23.04 25.88 -25.65
C PRO A 622 -24.23 26.76 -25.28
N ALA A 623 -24.36 27.07 -23.98
CA ALA A 623 -25.37 27.97 -23.47
C ALA A 623 -24.94 29.35 -23.97
N SER A 624 -25.82 29.97 -24.74
CA SER A 624 -25.71 31.34 -25.24
C SER A 624 -25.54 32.35 -24.10
#